data_AF-A0A6C0AC03-F1
#
_entry.id   AF-A0A6C0AC03-F1
#
_cell.length_a   1.000
_cell.length_b   1.000
_cell.length_c   1.000
_cell.angle_alpha   90.00
_cell.angle_beta   90.00
_cell.angle_gamma   90.00
#
_symmetry.space_group_name_H-M   'P 1'
#
loop_
_entity.id
_entity.type
_entity.pdbx_description
1 polymer ?
#
loop_
_entity_poly.entity_id
_entity_poly.type
_entity_poly.pdbx_seq_one_letter_code
_entity_poly.pdbx_strand_id
1 'polypeptide(L)'
;MDCIICLDPINSLNNINFVNCNHKNYHTKCLELWSTKNKKCPICRQQFKDKNDFIEDKKNLLKHKLNKLKEFNNKIQNNNIPYNKIYKEKPAIISELDELD
;
A
#
# COMPACT_ATOMS: atom_id res chain seq x y z
N MET A 1 9.51 21.99 -1.20
CA MET A 1 8.90 21.42 -2.41
C MET A 1 7.48 21.94 -2.45
N ASP A 2 7.07 22.51 -3.58
CA ASP A 2 5.80 23.22 -3.67
C ASP A 2 4.74 22.39 -4.39
N CYS A 3 3.48 22.57 -4.02
CA CYS A 3 2.34 21.89 -4.61
C CYS A 3 2.06 22.48 -6.00
N ILE A 4 2.09 21.67 -7.05
CA ILE A 4 1.85 22.18 -8.41
C ILE A 4 0.39 22.62 -8.66
N ILE A 5 -0.52 22.28 -7.75
CA ILE A 5 -1.96 22.55 -7.90
C ILE A 5 -2.30 23.91 -7.29
N CYS A 6 -1.83 24.20 -6.06
CA CYS A 6 -2.11 25.46 -5.37
C CYS A 6 -0.90 26.40 -5.27
N LEU A 7 0.29 25.94 -5.66
CA LEU A 7 1.57 26.66 -5.63
C LEU A 7 2.11 26.98 -4.23
N ASP A 8 1.55 26.37 -3.17
CA ASP A 8 2.02 26.53 -1.79
C ASP A 8 3.00 25.42 -1.35
N PRO A 9 3.87 25.69 -0.35
CA PRO A 9 4.79 24.70 0.20
C PRO A 9 4.10 23.44 0.75
N ILE A 10 4.70 22.27 0.50
CA ILE A 10 4.25 20.97 1.03
C ILE A 10 4.94 20.72 2.38
N ASN A 11 4.16 20.81 3.47
CA ASN A 11 4.68 20.67 4.83
C ASN A 11 4.52 19.25 5.41
N SER A 12 3.78 18.35 4.75
CA SER A 12 3.48 17.01 5.27
C SER A 12 4.27 15.91 4.56
N LEU A 13 4.86 14.99 5.34
CA LEU A 13 5.56 13.79 4.86
C LEU A 13 4.59 12.67 4.40
N ASN A 14 3.33 12.70 4.85
CA ASN A 14 2.35 11.65 4.57
C ASN A 14 1.43 12.03 3.40
N ASN A 15 1.99 12.04 2.19
CA ASN A 15 1.18 12.11 0.97
C ASN A 15 0.70 10.70 0.61
N ILE A 16 -0.59 10.42 0.83
CA ILE A 16 -1.22 9.17 0.40
C ILE A 16 -1.41 9.25 -1.11
N ASN A 17 -0.69 8.42 -1.86
CA ASN A 17 -0.75 8.39 -3.32
C ASN A 17 -1.76 7.35 -3.80
N PHE A 18 -2.93 7.79 -4.26
CA PHE A 18 -3.90 6.95 -5.02
C PHE A 18 -3.57 6.88 -6.52
N VAL A 19 -2.39 7.34 -6.89
CA VAL A 19 -1.89 7.50 -8.25
C VAL A 19 -0.98 6.34 -8.60
N ASN A 20 -1.14 5.80 -9.81
CA ASN A 20 -0.24 4.79 -10.38
C ASN A 20 1.16 5.31 -10.73
N CYS A 21 1.47 6.56 -10.39
CA CYS A 21 2.76 7.20 -10.64
C CYS A 21 3.41 7.64 -9.33
N ASN A 22 4.74 7.69 -9.30
CA ASN A 22 5.52 8.05 -8.12
C ASN A 22 5.65 9.57 -7.88
N HIS A 23 4.84 10.39 -8.55
CA HIS A 23 4.84 11.83 -8.32
C HIS A 23 4.26 12.18 -6.93
N LYS A 24 4.80 13.22 -6.30
CA LYS A 24 4.41 13.62 -4.93
C LYS A 24 4.31 15.13 -4.74
N ASN A 25 4.41 15.92 -5.81
CA ASN A 25 4.52 17.39 -5.76
C ASN A 25 3.13 18.05 -5.61
N TYR A 26 2.33 17.58 -4.67
CA TYR A 26 1.01 18.13 -4.35
C TYR A 26 0.62 17.76 -2.92
N HIS A 27 -0.24 18.57 -2.30
CA HIS A 27 -0.90 18.15 -1.06
C HIS A 27 -1.94 17.06 -1.36
N THR A 28 -2.14 16.14 -0.42
CA THR A 28 -3.20 15.11 -0.49
C THR A 28 -4.56 15.73 -0.82
N LYS A 29 -4.95 16.80 -0.11
CA LYS A 29 -6.23 17.50 -0.32
C LYS A 29 -6.36 18.10 -1.72
N CYS A 30 -5.27 18.67 -2.25
CA CYS A 30 -5.25 19.23 -3.59
C CYS A 30 -5.43 18.13 -4.66
N LEU A 31 -4.75 16.99 -4.48
CA LEU A 31 -4.91 15.85 -5.38
C LEU A 31 -6.32 15.24 -5.29
N GLU A 32 -6.90 15.12 -4.10
CA GLU A 32 -8.28 14.65 -3.90
C GLU A 32 -9.27 15.54 -4.65
N LEU A 33 -9.20 16.86 -4.45
CA LEU A 33 -10.03 17.83 -5.15
C LEU A 33 -9.85 17.74 -6.68
N TRP A 34 -8.61 17.64 -7.16
CA TRP A 34 -8.32 17.44 -8.57
C TRP A 34 -8.98 16.17 -9.12
N SER A 35 -8.93 15.08 -8.35
CA SER A 35 -9.46 13.77 -8.74
C SER A 35 -10.98 13.72 -8.90
N THR A 36 -11.71 14.64 -8.25
CA THR A 36 -13.16 14.76 -8.43
C THR A 36 -13.56 15.20 -9.84
N LYS A 37 -12.69 15.94 -10.54
CA LYS A 37 -12.95 16.49 -11.88
C LYS A 37 -12.10 15.84 -12.97
N ASN A 38 -10.97 15.25 -12.61
CA ASN A 38 -9.99 14.68 -13.54
C ASN A 38 -9.62 13.27 -13.12
N LYS A 39 -9.58 12.31 -14.04
CA LYS A 39 -9.16 10.93 -13.76
C LYS A 39 -7.65 10.69 -13.94
N LYS A 40 -6.86 11.74 -14.12
CA LYS A 40 -5.46 11.67 -14.57
C LYS A 40 -4.54 12.54 -13.72
N CYS A 41 -3.30 12.09 -13.53
CA CYS A 41 -2.26 12.82 -12.81
C CYS A 41 -2.00 14.20 -13.46
N PRO A 42 -1.93 15.28 -12.67
CA PRO A 42 -1.64 16.62 -13.20
C PRO A 42 -0.23 16.74 -13.81
N ILE A 43 0.70 15.82 -13.51
CA ILE A 43 2.08 15.83 -14.01
C ILE A 43 2.21 14.99 -15.28
N CYS A 44 1.98 13.68 -15.19
CA CYS A 44 2.24 12.75 -16.28
C CYS A 44 0.98 12.28 -17.02
N ARG A 45 -0.21 12.74 -16.61
CA ARG A 45 -1.51 12.35 -17.18
C ARG A 45 -1.85 10.86 -17.10
N GLN A 46 -1.11 10.07 -16.31
CA GLN A 46 -1.43 8.68 -16.02
C GLN A 46 -2.73 8.58 -15.22
N GLN A 47 -3.53 7.56 -15.51
CA GLN A 47 -4.85 7.39 -14.91
C GLN A 47 -4.74 7.00 -13.42
N PHE A 48 -5.63 7.55 -12.61
CA PHE A 48 -5.79 7.16 -11.20
C PHE A 48 -6.31 5.73 -11.10
N LYS A 49 -5.92 5.02 -10.03
CA LYS A 49 -6.55 3.72 -9.73
C LYS A 49 -8.00 3.99 -9.37
N ASP A 50 -8.92 3.21 -9.92
CA ASP A 50 -10.29 3.25 -9.43
C ASP A 50 -10.34 2.62 -8.03
N LYS A 51 -11.34 3.00 -7.22
CA LYS A 51 -11.51 2.44 -5.86
C LYS A 51 -11.56 0.91 -5.89
N ASN A 52 -12.17 0.34 -6.92
CA ASN A 52 -12.25 -1.11 -7.12
C ASN A 52 -10.87 -1.72 -7.32
N ASP A 53 -10.00 -1.09 -8.10
CA ASP A 53 -8.62 -1.56 -8.31
C ASP A 53 -7.82 -1.54 -7.00
N PHE A 54 -7.97 -0.46 -6.22
CA PHE A 54 -7.31 -0.37 -4.91
C PHE A 54 -7.79 -1.47 -3.94
N ILE A 55 -9.10 -1.71 -3.89
CA ILE A 55 -9.70 -2.76 -3.06
C ILE A 55 -9.21 -4.14 -3.52
N GLU A 56 -9.15 -4.37 -4.82
CA GLU A 56 -8.72 -5.65 -5.40
C GLU A 56 -7.23 -5.90 -5.15
N ASP A 57 -6.36 -4.88 -5.30
CA ASP A 57 -4.95 -4.96 -4.94
C ASP A 57 -4.77 -5.28 -3.45
N LYS A 58 -5.53 -4.62 -2.57
CA LYS A 58 -5.49 -4.90 -1.11
C LYS A 58 -5.94 -6.33 -0.81
N LYS A 59 -7.01 -6.82 -1.47
CA LYS A 59 -7.46 -8.21 -1.35
C LYS A 59 -6.41 -9.21 -1.83
N ASN A 60 -5.77 -8.94 -2.96
CA ASN A 60 -4.73 -9.81 -3.51
C ASN A 60 -3.49 -9.86 -2.62
N LEU A 61 -3.07 -8.71 -2.07
CA LEU A 61 -2.00 -8.64 -1.08
C LEU A 61 -2.34 -9.43 0.19
N LEU A 62 -3.55 -9.25 0.73
CA LEU A 62 -4.05 -10.01 1.88
C LEU A 62 -4.07 -11.50 1.61
N LYS A 63 -4.60 -11.92 0.46
CA LYS A 63 -4.66 -13.32 0.03
C LYS A 63 -3.25 -13.93 -0.04
N HIS A 64 -2.29 -13.20 -0.60
CA HIS A 64 -0.89 -13.63 -0.67
C HIS A 64 -0.28 -13.81 0.74
N LYS A 65 -0.43 -12.81 1.62
CA LYS A 65 0.07 -12.88 3.01
C LYS A 65 -0.58 -14.03 3.79
N LEU A 66 -1.88 -14.23 3.64
CA LEU A 66 -2.62 -15.35 4.25
C LEU A 66 -2.15 -16.72 3.75
N ASN A 67 -1.84 -16.85 2.45
CA ASN A 67 -1.30 -18.10 1.91
C ASN A 67 0.09 -18.41 2.49
N LYS A 68 0.98 -17.41 2.58
CA LYS A 68 2.31 -17.53 3.22
C LYS A 68 2.19 -18.02 4.67
N LEU A 69 1.22 -17.49 5.44
CA LEU A 69 0.93 -17.96 6.79
C LEU A 69 0.43 -19.41 6.84
N LYS A 70 -0.48 -19.79 5.94
CA LYS A 70 -0.99 -21.17 5.87
C LYS A 70 0.13 -22.16 5.56
N GLU A 71 1.00 -21.84 4.60
CA GLU A 71 2.17 -22.66 4.28
C GLU A 71 3.12 -22.79 5.46
N PHE A 72 3.38 -21.70 6.16
CA PHE A 72 4.23 -21.72 7.36
C PHE A 72 3.63 -22.59 8.47
N ASN A 73 2.33 -22.46 8.73
CA ASN A 73 1.62 -23.28 9.72
C ASN A 73 1.60 -24.77 9.33
N ASN A 74 1.39 -25.10 8.06
CA ASN A 74 1.48 -26.49 7.57
C ASN A 74 2.87 -27.08 7.82
N LYS A 75 3.93 -26.30 7.59
CA LYS A 75 5.30 -26.74 7.84
C LYS A 75 5.58 -26.96 9.35
N ILE A 76 4.96 -26.20 10.24
CA ILE A 76 5.01 -26.43 11.69
C ILE A 76 4.31 -27.74 12.05
N GLN A 77 3.08 -27.93 11.57
CA GLN A 77 2.27 -29.13 11.86
C GLN A 77 2.96 -30.42 11.42
N ASN A 78 3.68 -30.37 10.29
CA ASN A 78 4.44 -31.49 9.77
C ASN A 78 5.85 -31.64 10.39
N ASN A 79 6.19 -30.87 11.45
CA ASN A 79 7.51 -30.81 12.09
C ASN A 79 8.67 -30.53 11.11
N ASN A 80 8.39 -29.90 9.96
CA ASN A 80 9.36 -29.59 8.90
C ASN A 80 10.11 -28.27 9.15
N ILE A 81 9.95 -27.66 10.33
CA ILE A 81 10.63 -26.42 10.74
C ILE A 81 11.14 -26.57 12.17
N PRO A 82 12.45 -26.31 12.42
CA PRO A 82 13.00 -26.27 13.77
C PRO A 82 12.38 -25.16 14.62
N TYR A 83 12.16 -25.41 15.91
CA TYR A 83 11.54 -24.46 16.85
C TYR A 83 12.18 -23.05 16.83
N ASN A 84 13.51 -22.95 16.75
CA ASN A 84 14.22 -21.66 16.67
C ASN A 84 13.87 -20.84 15.43
N LYS A 85 13.51 -21.50 14.33
CA LYS A 85 13.08 -20.86 13.08
C LYS A 85 11.62 -20.40 13.18
N ILE A 86 10.78 -21.17 13.87
CA ILE A 86 9.40 -20.77 14.21
C ILE A 86 9.38 -19.46 14.99
N TYR A 87 10.20 -19.37 16.04
CA TYR A 87 10.25 -18.22 16.95
C TYR A 87 10.70 -16.91 16.26
N LYS A 88 11.53 -17.01 15.22
CA LYS A 88 12.04 -15.85 14.47
C LYS A 88 11.13 -15.43 13.31
N GLU A 89 10.60 -16.39 12.55
CA GLU A 89 9.87 -16.08 11.31
C GLU A 89 8.38 -15.83 11.54
N LYS A 90 7.75 -16.48 12.54
CA LYS A 90 6.31 -16.33 12.80
C LYS A 90 5.91 -14.88 13.14
N PRO A 91 6.62 -14.15 14.02
CA PRO A 91 6.26 -12.77 14.34
C PRO A 91 6.39 -11.82 13.15
N ALA A 92 7.40 -12.00 12.30
CA ALA A 92 7.63 -11.18 11.12
C ALA A 92 6.49 -11.30 10.08
N ILE A 93 5.95 -12.51 9.90
CA ILE A 93 4.81 -12.73 8.98
C ILE A 93 3.52 -12.13 9.56
N ILE A 94 3.37 -12.10 10.89
CA ILE A 94 2.21 -11.49 11.56
C ILE A 94 2.29 -9.96 11.51
N SER A 95 3.45 -9.35 11.78
CA SER A 95 3.62 -7.89 11.70
C SER A 95 3.37 -7.33 10.30
N GLU A 96 3.64 -8.11 9.25
CA GLU A 96 3.28 -7.76 7.87
C GLU A 96 1.75 -7.60 7.68
N LEU A 97 0.89 -8.12 8.56
CA LEU A 97 -0.58 -7.99 8.44
C LEU A 97 -1.15 -6.73 9.10
N ASP A 98 -0.47 -6.17 10.12
CA ASP A 98 -0.96 -5.05 10.93
C ASP A 98 -0.82 -3.68 10.24
N GLU A 99 -0.05 -3.58 9.16
CA GLU A 99 0.15 -2.34 8.37
C GLU A 99 -1.04 -1.97 7.46
N LEU A 100 -2.22 -2.57 7.65
CA LEU A 100 -3.38 -2.43 6.77
C LEU A 100 -4.53 -1.61 7.35
N ASP A 101 -4.36 -1.04 8.54
CA ASP A 101 -5.30 -0.15 9.22
C ASP A 101 -4.94 1.34 9.06
#